data_AF-A0A4R4XVF9-F1
#
_entry.id   AF-A0A4R4XVF9-F1
#
_cell.length_a   1.000
_cell.length_b   1.000
_cell.length_c   1.000
_cell.angle_alpha   90.00
_cell.angle_beta   90.00
_cell.angle_gamma   90.00
#
_symmetry.space_group_name_H-M   'P 1'
#
loop_
_entity.id
_entity.type
_entity.pdbx_description
1 polymer ?
#
loop_
_entity_poly.entity_id
_entity_poly.type
_entity_poly.pdbx_seq_one_letter_code
_entity_poly.pdbx_strand_id
1 'polypeptide(L)'
;MSDELRAALGRLRPEERQVLAVRWAENGQKWAETSPQLGRVWVVLADLVADVDRMERVRAAGLAGAVDERPVIRPEGRGRR
;
A
#
# COMPACT_ATOMS: atom_id res chain seq x y z
N MET A 1 13.21 -0.02 11.69
CA MET A 1 13.00 -0.15 10.23
C MET A 1 12.49 1.19 9.73
N SER A 2 13.19 1.84 8.79
CA SER A 2 13.05 3.29 8.56
C SER A 2 11.75 3.66 7.84
N ASP A 3 11.16 4.79 8.24
CA ASP A 3 9.97 5.34 7.58
C ASP A 3 10.22 5.74 6.12
N GLU A 4 11.48 5.98 5.77
CA GLU A 4 11.93 6.19 4.40
C GLU A 4 11.67 4.97 3.51
N LEU A 5 11.91 3.75 4.01
CA LEU A 5 11.63 2.53 3.25
C LEU A 5 10.11 2.38 3.01
N ARG A 6 9.30 2.64 4.02
CA ARG A 6 7.83 2.63 3.88
C ARG A 6 7.37 3.65 2.84
N ALA A 7 7.89 4.87 2.90
CA ALA A 7 7.58 5.92 1.94
C ALA A 7 8.01 5.55 0.52
N ALA A 8 9.18 4.92 0.34
CA ALA A 8 9.63 4.45 -0.97
C ALA A 8 8.71 3.35 -1.53
N LEU A 9 8.33 2.36 -0.71
CA LEU A 9 7.38 1.31 -1.10
C LEU A 9 5.98 1.87 -1.44
N GLY A 10 5.53 2.91 -0.75
CA GLY A 10 4.26 3.59 -1.01
C GLY A 10 4.21 4.29 -2.37
N ARG A 11 5.37 4.69 -2.93
CA ARG A 11 5.45 5.31 -4.27
C ARG A 11 5.38 4.30 -5.42
N LEU A 12 5.58 3.01 -5.14
CA LEU A 12 5.45 1.96 -6.14
C LEU A 12 3.98 1.75 -6.52
N ARG A 13 3.75 1.20 -7.71
CA ARG A 13 2.42 0.70 -8.12
C ARG A 13 2.07 -0.59 -7.34
N PRO A 14 0.78 -0.93 -7.17
CA PRO A 14 0.38 -2.16 -6.49
C PRO A 14 1.03 -3.42 -7.07
N GLU A 15 1.13 -3.51 -8.40
CA GLU A 15 1.73 -4.67 -9.08
C GLU A 15 3.23 -4.76 -8.81
N GLU A 16 3.92 -3.62 -8.72
CA GLU A 16 5.34 -3.55 -8.40
C GLU A 16 5.61 -3.99 -6.95
N ARG A 17 4.77 -3.56 -6.01
CA ARG A 17 4.83 -4.05 -4.62
C ARG A 17 4.61 -5.56 -4.58
N GLN A 18 3.63 -6.09 -5.31
CA GLN A 18 3.35 -7.52 -5.31
C GLN A 18 4.54 -8.33 -5.84
N VAL A 19 5.15 -7.90 -6.94
CA VAL A 19 6.37 -8.53 -7.48
C VAL A 19 7.52 -8.48 -6.47
N LEU A 20 7.71 -7.34 -5.79
CA LEU A 20 8.75 -7.18 -4.79
C LEU A 20 8.54 -8.13 -3.60
N ALA A 21 7.31 -8.21 -3.09
CA ALA A 21 6.95 -9.09 -1.97
C ALA A 21 7.26 -10.56 -2.28
N VAL A 22 6.88 -11.03 -3.49
CA VAL A 22 7.16 -12.40 -3.94
C VAL A 22 8.68 -12.65 -4.00
N ARG A 23 9.43 -11.78 -4.68
CA ARG A 23 10.88 -11.93 -4.81
C ARG A 23 11.61 -11.91 -3.47
N TRP A 24 11.17 -11.06 -2.54
CA TRP A 24 11.77 -10.99 -1.22
C TRP A 24 11.43 -12.23 -0.37
N ALA A 25 10.21 -12.77 -0.48
CA ALA A 25 9.86 -14.04 0.15
C ALA A 25 10.70 -15.22 -0.40
N GLU A 26 10.87 -15.30 -1.72
CA GLU A 26 11.73 -16.29 -2.39
C GLU A 26 13.19 -16.18 -1.93
N ASN A 27 13.72 -14.95 -1.82
CA ASN A 27 15.04 -14.73 -1.24
C ASN A 27 15.11 -15.19 0.21
N GLY A 28 14.07 -14.97 1.01
CA GLY A 28 13.97 -15.46 2.37
C GLY A 28 14.12 -16.97 2.45
N GLN A 29 13.41 -17.70 1.59
CA GLN A 29 13.52 -19.16 1.48
C GLN A 29 14.91 -19.59 1.03
N LYS A 30 15.47 -18.95 0.00
CA LYS A 30 16.80 -19.27 -0.53
C LYS A 30 17.90 -19.14 0.53
N TRP A 31 17.82 -18.13 1.39
CA TRP A 31 18.84 -17.89 2.41
C TRP A 31 18.55 -18.59 3.74
N ALA A 32 17.36 -19.15 3.95
CA ALA A 32 16.97 -19.75 5.22
C ALA A 32 17.93 -20.86 5.71
N GLU A 33 18.47 -21.65 4.77
CA GLU A 33 19.38 -22.75 5.09
C GLU A 33 20.83 -22.31 5.28
N THR A 34 21.33 -21.40 4.42
CA THR A 34 22.74 -20.97 4.43
C THR A 34 22.99 -19.83 5.43
N SER A 35 22.01 -18.97 5.67
CA SER A 35 22.09 -17.86 6.62
C SER A 35 20.69 -17.55 7.18
N PRO A 36 20.27 -18.21 8.26
CA PRO A 36 18.93 -18.05 8.83
C PRO A 36 18.60 -16.61 9.22
N GLN A 37 19.61 -15.83 9.66
CA GLN A 37 19.43 -14.41 9.99
C GLN A 37 19.07 -13.60 8.74
N LEU A 38 19.78 -13.82 7.63
CA LEU A 38 19.51 -13.15 6.36
C LEU A 38 18.17 -13.58 5.78
N GLY A 39 17.84 -14.88 5.86
CA GLY A 39 16.52 -15.39 5.47
C GLY A 39 15.39 -14.68 6.22
N ARG A 40 15.52 -14.51 7.54
CA ARG A 40 14.55 -13.76 8.35
C ARG A 40 14.45 -12.29 7.96
N VAL A 41 15.56 -11.62 7.62
CA VAL A 41 15.52 -10.22 7.15
C VAL A 41 14.70 -10.10 5.88
N TRP A 42 14.89 -10.99 4.91
CA TRP A 42 14.12 -11.01 3.67
C TRP A 42 12.62 -11.25 3.90
N VAL A 43 12.26 -12.15 4.82
CA VAL A 43 10.86 -12.38 5.21
C VAL A 43 10.25 -11.12 5.82
N VAL A 44 10.93 -10.48 6.77
CA VAL A 44 10.48 -9.23 7.40
C VAL A 44 10.30 -8.12 6.37
N LEU A 45 11.17 -8.04 5.38
CA LEU A 45 11.05 -7.10 4.28
C LEU A 45 9.82 -7.41 3.40
N ALA A 46 9.53 -8.68 3.10
CA ALA A 46 8.33 -9.07 2.36
C ALA A 46 7.04 -8.72 3.11
N ASP A 47 7.00 -8.98 4.42
CA ASP A 47 5.87 -8.61 5.29
C ASP A 47 5.64 -7.10 5.30
N LEU A 48 6.71 -6.31 5.35
CA LEU A 48 6.62 -4.85 5.27
C LEU A 48 5.94 -4.37 3.98
N VAL A 49 6.21 -5.02 2.85
CA VAL A 49 5.56 -4.69 1.57
C VAL A 49 4.07 -4.95 1.63
N ALA A 50 3.66 -6.07 2.24
CA ALA A 50 2.24 -6.41 2.41
C ALA A 50 1.52 -5.41 3.32
N ASP A 51 2.18 -4.95 4.39
CA ASP A 51 1.65 -3.92 5.28
C ASP A 51 1.48 -2.57 4.55
N VAL A 52 2.49 -2.15 3.79
CA VAL A 52 2.39 -0.91 2.98
C VAL A 52 1.27 -1.03 1.97
N ASP A 53 1.14 -2.16 1.27
CA ASP A 53 0.08 -2.34 0.29
C ASP A 53 -1.31 -2.27 0.92
N ARG A 54 -1.49 -2.84 2.12
CA ARG A 54 -2.72 -2.70 2.90
C ARG A 54 -3.02 -1.24 3.24
N MET A 55 -2.01 -0.49 3.70
CA MET A 55 -2.15 0.94 4.02
C MET A 55 -2.55 1.77 2.79
N GLU A 56 -1.95 1.51 1.63
CA GLU A 56 -2.30 2.20 0.38
C GLU A 56 -3.72 1.89 -0.08
N ARG A 57 -4.19 0.64 0.07
CA ARG A 57 -5.58 0.28 -0.24
C ARG A 57 -6.58 1.02 0.65
N VAL A 58 -6.30 1.12 1.96
CA VAL A 58 -7.13 1.90 2.89
C VAL A 58 -7.15 3.38 2.51
N ARG A 59 -5.99 3.95 2.15
CA ARG A 59 -5.90 5.35 1.70
C ARG A 59 -6.70 5.59 0.42
N ALA A 60 -6.59 4.70 -0.56
CA ALA A 60 -7.33 4.80 -1.81
C ALA A 60 -8.85 4.72 -1.59
N ALA A 61 -9.30 3.81 -0.72
CA ALA A 61 -10.71 3.71 -0.34
C ALA A 61 -11.21 4.98 0.38
N GLY A 62 -10.43 5.54 1.31
CA GLY A 62 -10.78 6.79 1.98
C GLY A 62 -10.88 7.98 1.02
N LEU A 63 -10.00 8.07 0.02
CA LEU A 63 -10.09 9.09 -1.02
C LEU A 63 -11.33 8.90 -1.90
N ALA A 64 -11.68 7.66 -2.26
CA ALA A 64 -12.88 7.38 -3.05
C ALA A 64 -14.16 7.77 -2.30
N GLY A 65 -14.25 7.47 -1.01
CA GLY A 65 -15.39 7.87 -0.17
C GLY A 65 -15.54 9.39 -0.04
N ALA A 66 -14.43 10.13 0.07
CA ALA A 66 -14.46 11.60 0.16
C ALA A 66 -14.90 12.31 -1.14
N VAL A 67 -14.74 11.65 -2.30
CA VAL A 67 -15.20 12.19 -3.60
C VAL A 67 -16.72 12.04 -3.76
N ASP A 68 -17.30 10.99 -3.18
CA ASP A 68 -18.73 10.68 -3.26
C ASP A 68 -19.60 11.58 -2.35
N GLU A 69 -19.01 12.16 -1.30
CA GLU A 69 -19.71 13.04 -0.36
C GLU A 69 -19.80 14.52 -0.81
N ARG A 70 -19.39 14.90 -2.03
CA ARG A 70 -19.62 16.28 -2.50
C ARG A 70 -21.13 16.53 -2.66
N PRO A 71 -21.76 17.38 -1.83
CA PRO A 71 -23.18 17.66 -2.01
C PRO A 71 -23.36 18.36 -3.35
N VAL A 72 -24.18 17.75 -4.23
CA VAL A 72 -24.75 18.45 -5.38
C VAL A 72 -25.59 19.58 -4.82
N ILE A 73 -25.01 20.78 -4.73
CA ILE A 73 -25.78 21.99 -4.50
C ILE A 73 -26.64 22.17 -5.74
N ARG A 74 -27.85 21.60 -5.71
CA ARG A 74 -28.90 21.92 -6.66
C ARG A 74 -29.24 23.39 -6.42
N PRO A 75 -29.02 24.30 -7.38
CA PRO A 75 -29.53 25.65 -7.24
C PRO A 75 -31.06 25.52 -7.26
N GLU A 76 -31.69 25.64 -6.09
CA GLU A 76 -33.12 25.87 -6.02
C GLU A 76 -33.38 27.24 -6.64
N GLY A 77 -33.74 27.22 -7.93
CA GLY A 77 -34.40 28.32 -8.61
C GLY A 77 -35.74 28.57 -7.92
N ARG A 78 -35.69 29.33 -6.84
CA ARG A 78 -36.83 29.89 -6.13
C ARG A 78 -37.58 30.78 -7.11
N GLY A 79 -38.72 30.31 -7.61
CA GLY A 79 -39.61 31.09 -8.44
C GLY A 79 -40.03 32.38 -7.76
N ARG A 80 -40.18 33.45 -8.52
CA ARG A 80 -41.06 34.58 -8.19
C ARG A 80 -41.58 35.23 -9.48
N ARG A 81 -42.88 35.03 -9.68
CA ARG A 81 -43.89 35.85 -10.38
C ARG A 81 -43.85 35.91 -11.89
#